data_AF-X1B0F3-F1
#
_entry.id   AF-X1B0F3-F1
#
_cell.length_a   1.000
_cell.length_b   1.000
_cell.length_c   1.000
_cell.angle_alpha   90.00
_cell.angle_beta   90.00
_cell.angle_gamma   90.00
#
_symmetry.space_group_name_H-M   'P 1'
#
loop_
_entity.id
_entity.type
_entity.pdbx_description
1 polymer ?
#
loop_
_entity_poly.entity_id
_entity_poly.type
_entity_poly.pdbx_seq_one_letter_code
_entity_poly.pdbx_strand_id
1 'polypeptide(L)'
;MQVTIIKAVIFDLFGTLIENFNAQEYRQVLSRMASSLSLPEASFYDLWYNSFNQRALGIFKTLEESIRFISKELNKPVVKSGIEEAIRIRLDYTKKTLVPREDAIETLKQLKK
;
A
#
# COMPACT_ATOMS: atom_id res chain seq x y z
N MET A 1 5.54 42.66 15.27
CA MET A 1 5.02 41.30 15.03
C MET A 1 5.46 40.87 13.64
N GLN A 2 6.15 39.73 13.53
CA GLN A 2 6.55 39.18 12.24
C GLN A 2 5.40 38.32 11.73
N VAL A 3 4.89 38.62 10.53
CA VAL A 3 3.82 37.83 9.90
C VAL A 3 4.47 36.69 9.13
N THR A 4 4.15 35.45 9.49
CA THR A 4 4.57 34.27 8.73
C THR A 4 3.61 34.07 7.56
N ILE A 5 4.14 34.09 6.34
CA ILE A 5 3.37 33.81 5.12
C ILE A 5 3.59 32.34 4.75
N ILE A 6 2.53 31.54 4.78
CA ILE A 6 2.56 30.16 4.31
C ILE A 6 2.49 30.16 2.78
N LYS A 7 3.51 29.57 2.13
CA LYS A 7 3.62 29.51 0.66
C LYS A 7 3.15 28.18 0.07
N ALA A 8 3.08 27.13 0.89
CA ALA A 8 2.67 25.79 0.46
C ALA A 8 2.14 24.99 1.65
N VAL A 9 1.25 24.05 1.35
CA VAL A 9 0.75 23.04 2.30
C VAL A 9 0.92 21.68 1.63
N ILE A 10 1.53 20.73 2.34
CA ILE A 10 1.72 19.37 1.87
C ILE A 10 0.79 18.47 2.67
N PHE A 11 0.01 17.66 1.96
CA PHE A 11 -0.89 16.68 2.56
C PHE A 11 -0.35 15.28 2.30
N ASP A 12 -0.36 14.45 3.35
CA ASP A 12 -0.31 13.01 3.16
C ASP A 12 -1.64 12.51 2.54
N LEU A 13 -1.67 11.26 2.07
CA LEU A 13 -2.85 10.65 1.48
C LEU A 13 -3.64 9.84 2.51
N PHE A 14 -3.09 8.71 2.98
CA PHE A 14 -3.79 7.76 3.85
C PHE A 14 -3.91 8.30 5.27
N GLY A 15 -5.11 8.28 5.84
CA GLY A 15 -5.36 8.86 7.16
C GLY A 15 -5.47 10.39 7.15
N THR A 16 -5.18 11.04 6.02
CA THR A 16 -5.30 12.51 5.84
C THR A 16 -6.39 12.84 4.83
N LEU A 17 -6.18 12.64 3.54
CA LEU A 17 -7.16 12.95 2.48
C LEU A 17 -8.17 11.82 2.23
N ILE A 18 -7.80 10.59 2.59
CA ILE A 18 -8.65 9.40 2.54
C ILE A 18 -8.53 8.63 3.86
N GLU A 19 -9.41 7.65 4.09
CA GLU A 19 -9.28 6.76 5.24
C GLU A 19 -8.08 5.81 5.11
N ASN A 20 -7.55 5.37 6.26
CA ASN A 20 -6.59 4.28 6.28
C ASN A 20 -7.24 2.97 5.81
N PHE A 21 -6.41 2.02 5.37
CA PHE A 21 -6.90 0.66 5.11
C PHE A 21 -7.58 0.07 6.36
N ASN A 22 -8.72 -0.59 6.15
CA ASN A 22 -9.33 -1.38 7.21
C ASN A 22 -8.44 -2.59 7.52
N ALA A 23 -8.04 -2.76 8.78
CA ALA A 23 -7.09 -3.79 9.18
C ALA A 23 -7.56 -5.23 8.87
N GLN A 24 -8.86 -5.51 9.02
CA GLN A 24 -9.43 -6.83 8.78
C GLN A 24 -9.48 -7.14 7.29
N GLU A 25 -10.01 -6.21 6.48
CA GLU A 25 -10.03 -6.37 5.02
C GLU A 25 -8.60 -6.47 4.45
N TYR A 26 -7.68 -5.66 4.95
CA TYR A 26 -6.29 -5.69 4.51
C TYR A 26 -5.60 -7.01 4.85
N ARG A 27 -5.90 -7.62 6.02
CA ARG A 27 -5.43 -8.97 6.34
C ARG A 27 -5.95 -10.01 5.34
N GLN A 28 -7.22 -9.91 4.94
CA GLN A 28 -7.80 -10.80 3.92
C GLN A 28 -7.17 -10.59 2.54
N VAL A 29 -6.80 -9.36 2.18
CA VAL A 29 -6.04 -9.06 0.96
C VAL A 29 -4.69 -9.78 0.97
N LEU A 30 -3.93 -9.69 2.06
CA LEU A 30 -2.64 -10.35 2.18
C LEU A 30 -2.75 -11.88 2.19
N SER A 31 -3.80 -12.43 2.82
CA SER A 31 -4.13 -13.86 2.76
C SER A 31 -4.35 -14.31 1.31
N ARG A 32 -5.22 -13.64 0.56
CA ARG A 32 -5.48 -13.97 -0.87
C ARG A 32 -4.23 -13.86 -1.75
N MET A 33 -3.38 -12.85 -1.51
CA MET A 33 -2.09 -12.74 -2.19
C MET A 33 -1.17 -13.93 -1.88
N ALA A 34 -1.07 -14.34 -0.62
CA ALA A 34 -0.27 -15.49 -0.24
C ALA A 34 -0.82 -16.78 -0.89
N SER A 35 -2.14 -16.96 -0.93
CA SER A 35 -2.78 -18.09 -1.61
C SER A 35 -2.45 -18.13 -3.10
N SER A 36 -2.53 -17.00 -3.83
CA SER A 36 -2.20 -16.97 -5.27
C SER A 36 -0.73 -17.28 -5.56
N LEU A 37 0.14 -17.04 -4.58
CA LEU A 37 1.58 -17.33 -4.63
C LEU A 37 1.92 -18.74 -4.11
N SER A 38 0.94 -19.49 -3.59
CA SER A 38 1.17 -20.77 -2.90
C SER A 38 2.18 -20.65 -1.72
N LEU A 39 2.16 -19.50 -1.03
CA LEU A 39 3.00 -19.22 0.13
C LEU A 39 2.22 -19.37 1.45
N PRO A 40 2.88 -19.73 2.57
CA PRO A 40 2.23 -19.77 3.88
C PRO A 40 1.74 -18.37 4.29
N GLU A 41 0.45 -18.23 4.59
CA GLU A 41 -0.18 -16.93 4.85
C GLU A 41 0.46 -16.17 6.02
N ALA A 42 0.70 -16.84 7.15
CA ALA A 42 1.30 -16.22 8.33
C ALA A 42 2.72 -15.70 8.02
N SER A 43 3.57 -16.52 7.39
CA SER A 43 4.94 -16.11 7.04
C SER A 43 4.96 -15.01 5.98
N PHE A 44 4.04 -15.05 5.01
CA PHE A 44 3.89 -13.98 4.03
C PHE A 44 3.47 -12.67 4.71
N TYR A 45 2.50 -12.71 5.62
CA TYR A 45 2.06 -11.53 6.37
C TYR A 45 3.20 -10.90 7.17
N ASP A 46 3.95 -11.70 7.93
CA ASP A 46 5.04 -11.21 8.76
C ASP A 46 6.16 -10.59 7.91
N LEU A 47 6.59 -11.26 6.84
CA LEU A 47 7.61 -10.73 5.94
C LEU A 47 7.11 -9.51 5.16
N TRP A 48 5.84 -9.49 4.77
CA TRP A 48 5.23 -8.32 4.14
C TRP A 48 5.27 -7.12 5.09
N TYR A 49 4.88 -7.30 6.34
CA TYR A 49 4.91 -6.25 7.36
C TYR A 49 6.35 -5.78 7.64
N ASN A 50 7.27 -6.70 7.92
CA ASN A 50 8.65 -6.40 8.26
C ASN A 50 9.45 -5.77 7.12
N SER A 51 9.03 -5.98 5.87
CA SER A 51 9.62 -5.35 4.68
C SER A 51 8.95 -4.04 4.27
N PHE A 52 8.10 -3.44 5.12
CA PHE A 52 7.41 -2.19 4.82
C PHE A 52 8.37 -1.04 4.50
N ASN A 53 9.45 -0.89 5.27
CA ASN A 53 10.39 0.22 5.08
C ASN A 53 11.06 0.18 3.71
N GLN A 54 11.38 -1.01 3.19
CA GLN A 54 11.96 -1.18 1.86
C GLN A 54 10.99 -0.72 0.77
N ARG A 55 9.68 -0.94 0.95
CA ARG A 55 8.65 -0.41 0.04
C ARG A 55 8.49 1.11 0.20
N ALA A 56 8.43 1.60 1.43
CA ALA A 56 8.24 3.02 1.72
C ALA A 56 9.41 3.90 1.23
N LEU A 57 10.63 3.36 1.28
CA LEU A 57 11.85 4.02 0.79
C LEU A 57 12.09 3.83 -0.72
N GLY A 58 11.22 3.09 -1.43
CA GLY A 58 11.38 2.83 -2.85
C GLY A 58 12.55 1.89 -3.21
N ILE A 59 13.07 1.13 -2.24
CA ILE A 59 14.10 0.11 -2.47
C ILE A 59 13.53 -0.97 -3.40
N PHE A 60 12.29 -1.38 -3.15
CA PHE A 60 11.52 -2.17 -4.10
C PHE A 60 10.77 -1.21 -5.03
N LYS A 61 11.20 -1.15 -6.28
CA LYS A 61 10.62 -0.28 -7.32
C LYS A 61 9.25 -0.77 -7.78
N THR A 62 8.97 -2.05 -7.58
CA THR A 62 7.72 -2.69 -8.02
C THR A 62 7.14 -3.60 -6.94
N LEU A 63 5.83 -3.87 -7.04
CA LEU A 63 5.17 -4.90 -6.23
C LEU A 63 5.75 -6.29 -6.51
N GLU A 64 6.15 -6.57 -7.75
CA GLU A 64 6.82 -7.81 -8.12
C GLU A 64 8.14 -8.00 -7.37
N GLU A 65 8.99 -6.97 -7.29
CA GLU A 65 10.23 -7.03 -6.50
C GLU A 65 9.96 -7.30 -5.01
N SER A 66 8.91 -6.68 -4.45
CA SER A 66 8.48 -6.94 -3.07
C SER A 66 8.06 -8.40 -2.86
N ILE A 67 7.31 -8.97 -3.80
CA ILE A 67 6.85 -10.36 -3.75
C ILE A 67 8.04 -11.32 -3.91
N ARG A 68 8.94 -11.04 -4.85
CA ARG A 68 10.15 -11.85 -5.09
C ARG A 68 11.10 -11.84 -3.91
N PHE A 69 11.22 -10.72 -3.20
CA PHE A 69 11.94 -10.66 -1.93
C PHE A 69 11.37 -11.66 -0.92
N ILE A 70 10.06 -11.63 -0.66
CA ILE A 70 9.41 -12.53 0.30
C ILE A 70 9.55 -14.00 -0.13
N SER A 71 9.35 -14.29 -1.41
CA SER A 71 9.54 -15.63 -1.99
C SER A 71 10.97 -16.16 -1.75
N LYS A 72 11.98 -15.29 -1.89
CA LYS A 72 13.38 -15.62 -1.62
C LYS A 72 13.62 -15.89 -0.13
N GLU A 73 13.12 -15.04 0.76
CA GLU A 73 13.26 -15.23 2.21
C GLU A 73 12.61 -16.53 2.71
N LEU A 74 11.52 -16.97 2.05
CA LEU A 74 10.85 -18.23 2.36
C LEU A 74 11.47 -19.45 1.66
N ASN A 75 12.47 -19.26 0.80
CA ASN A 75 13.04 -20.28 -0.08
C ASN A 75 11.95 -21.05 -0.87
N LYS A 76 10.93 -20.33 -1.34
CA LYS A 76 9.80 -20.90 -2.10
C LYS A 76 9.63 -20.15 -3.41
N PRO A 77 9.88 -20.78 -4.57
CA PRO A 77 9.71 -20.12 -5.86
C PRO A 77 8.23 -19.80 -6.11
N VAL A 78 7.97 -18.65 -6.74
CA VAL A 78 6.63 -18.23 -7.16
C VAL A 78 6.58 -18.15 -8.68
N VAL A 79 5.48 -18.60 -9.26
CA VAL A 79 5.25 -18.56 -10.71
C VAL A 79 4.71 -17.20 -11.16
N LYS A 80 4.95 -16.83 -12.42
CA LYS A 80 4.58 -15.53 -12.98
C LYS A 80 3.08 -15.22 -12.83
N SER A 81 2.21 -16.17 -13.13
CA SER A 81 0.75 -16.00 -12.99
C SER A 81 0.31 -15.73 -11.54
N GLY A 82 0.96 -16.36 -10.57
CA GLY A 82 0.70 -16.12 -9.15
C GLY A 82 1.11 -14.71 -8.69
N ILE A 83 2.23 -14.21 -9.23
CA ILE A 83 2.69 -12.82 -9.04
C ILE A 83 1.67 -11.84 -9.64
N GLU A 84 1.28 -12.04 -10.90
CA GLU A 84 0.33 -11.18 -11.59
C GLU A 84 -1.00 -11.08 -10.83
N GLU A 85 -1.50 -12.21 -10.33
CA GLU A 85 -2.72 -12.26 -9.53
C GLU A 85 -2.56 -11.56 -8.17
N ALA A 86 -1.45 -11.78 -7.46
CA ALA A 86 -1.19 -11.10 -6.19
C ALA A 86 -1.11 -9.56 -6.37
N ILE A 87 -0.49 -9.11 -7.45
CA ILE A 87 -0.41 -7.69 -7.81
C ILE A 87 -1.82 -7.15 -8.09
N ARG A 88 -2.63 -7.85 -8.87
CA ARG A 88 -4.01 -7.47 -9.17
C ARG A 88 -4.84 -7.32 -7.89
N ILE A 89 -4.80 -8.33 -7.01
CA ILE A 89 -5.49 -8.32 -5.70
C ILE A 89 -5.12 -7.08 -4.89
N ARG A 90 -3.83 -6.73 -4.83
CA ARG A 90 -3.34 -5.55 -4.09
C ARG A 90 -3.82 -4.24 -4.70
N LEU A 91 -3.73 -4.12 -6.02
CA LEU A 91 -4.11 -2.90 -6.74
C LEU A 91 -5.63 -2.69 -6.70
N ASP A 92 -6.42 -3.74 -6.84
CA ASP A 92 -7.88 -3.66 -6.77
C ASP A 92 -8.34 -3.17 -5.40
N TYR A 93 -7.75 -3.70 -4.31
CA TYR A 93 -8.04 -3.20 -2.97
C TYR A 93 -7.65 -1.73 -2.80
N THR A 94 -6.46 -1.37 -3.26
CA THR A 94 -5.96 0.02 -3.19
C THR A 94 -6.92 0.97 -3.91
N LYS A 95 -7.32 0.66 -5.15
CA LYS A 95 -8.27 1.47 -5.93
C LYS A 95 -9.61 1.62 -5.22
N LYS A 96 -10.16 0.54 -4.66
CA LYS A 96 -11.43 0.57 -3.92
C LYS A 96 -11.38 1.52 -2.72
N THR A 97 -10.21 1.66 -2.09
CA THR A 97 -10.03 2.52 -0.91
C THR A 97 -9.73 3.99 -1.23
N LEU A 98 -9.49 4.35 -2.49
CA LEU A 98 -9.24 5.75 -2.90
C LEU A 98 -10.53 6.56 -2.95
N VAL A 99 -11.19 6.68 -1.79
CA VAL A 99 -12.39 7.47 -1.59
C VAL A 99 -12.02 8.69 -0.74
N PRO A 100 -12.13 9.91 -1.28
CA PRO A 100 -11.90 11.14 -0.53
C PRO A 100 -12.74 11.21 0.75
N ARG A 101 -12.18 11.78 1.82
CA ARG A 101 -12.99 12.28 2.93
C ARG A 101 -13.96 13.34 2.41
N GLU A 102 -15.05 13.53 3.14
CA GLU A 102 -16.17 14.42 2.75
C GLU A 102 -15.69 15.83 2.37
N ASP A 103 -14.77 16.39 3.15
CA ASP A 103 -14.24 17.75 2.99
C ASP A 103 -12.97 17.83 2.12
N ALA A 104 -12.27 16.72 1.89
CA ALA A 104 -10.94 16.73 1.28
C ALA A 104 -10.89 17.45 -0.07
N ILE A 105 -11.86 17.21 -0.96
CA ILE A 105 -11.91 17.87 -2.27
C ILE A 105 -12.16 19.37 -2.12
N GLU A 106 -13.08 19.76 -1.24
CA GLU A 106 -13.41 21.17 -1.03
C GLU A 106 -12.21 21.93 -0.45
N THR A 107 -11.57 21.39 0.61
CA THR A 107 -10.39 21.98 1.24
C THR A 107 -9.26 22.18 0.23
N LEU A 108 -8.95 21.16 -0.59
CA LEU A 108 -7.91 21.28 -1.62
C LEU A 108 -8.24 22.35 -2.67
N LYS A 109 -9.50 22.49 -3.08
CA LYS A 109 -9.94 23.56 -4.00
C LYS A 109 -9.77 24.95 -3.39
N GLN A 110 -10.08 25.11 -2.10
CA GLN A 110 -9.96 26.40 -1.42
C GLN A 110 -8.49 26.84 -1.24
N LEU A 111 -7.57 25.90 -1.06
CA LEU A 111 -6.14 26.17 -0.85
C LEU A 111 -5.35 26.33 -2.15
N LYS A 112 -5.82 25.78 -3.28
CA LYS A 112 -5.19 25.88 -4.60
C LYS A 112 -5.49 27.21 -5.30
N LYS A 113 -5.26 28.32 -4.61
CA LYS A 113 -5.39 29.68 -5.15
C LYS A 113 -4.11 30.13 -5.83
#